data_AF-A0AA89ADS6-F1
#
_entry.id   AF-A0AA89ADS6-F1
#
_cell.length_a   1.000
_cell.length_b   1.000
_cell.length_c   1.000
_cell.angle_alpha   90.00
_cell.angle_beta   90.00
_cell.angle_gamma   90.00
#
_symmetry.space_group_name_H-M   'P 1'
#
loop_
_entity.id
_entity.type
_entity.pdbx_description
1 polymer ?
#
loop_
_entity_poly.entity_id
_entity_poly.type
_entity_poly.pdbx_seq_one_letter_code
_entity_poly.pdbx_strand_id
1 'polypeptide(L)'
;MAAKLLCAFLLVITQLRLSFSAPGEVNSLQSVPDLEKSMYIVVDGYPCVRLLNLSGQIGCSNPGPGKVVAPIIRFKFANKLVRSSTILVSLDEFNSLLLRVSNDSNFARNIAGVLVESRTQNELEGFSPDKKFPQAEFAPYASKNYQWNPTGSGIMWNSYNFPVFLLSQSSTSTLQQVAIKNEKNKKAYTADVAEFDLVMQTTKAGTRDSESCLKEATCLPLGGYSVWSALPPINILSPESSKPIILAIASMDSASFFRDKSLGADSPISGLISLMAAVDALSRVDGVNDLAKQLVFVVFTGEAWGYLGSRRFLLELDQRSDAVNGLNKSLIETVMEIGSVGKGFDQGVKTFFAHTTGVKHSSLVDLKASSATNESVTALQLAQDSLKTESIKISTANASNPGLPPSSLMAFLRKIKASSLAESSLGVI
;
A
#
# COMPACT_ATOMS: atom_id res chain seq x y z
N MET A 1 58.67 -28.86 33.34
CA MET A 1 57.40 -28.59 32.64
C MET A 1 56.47 -27.65 33.44
N ALA A 2 57.03 -26.69 34.22
CA ALA A 2 56.24 -25.78 35.09
C ALA A 2 56.38 -24.29 34.70
N ALA A 3 57.46 -23.90 34.00
CA ALA A 3 57.67 -22.52 33.60
C ALA A 3 56.83 -22.07 32.38
N LYS A 4 56.39 -23.01 31.52
CA LYS A 4 55.58 -22.69 30.33
C LYS A 4 54.08 -22.52 30.63
N LEU A 5 53.58 -23.05 31.74
CA LEU A 5 52.17 -22.87 32.14
C LEU A 5 51.92 -21.49 32.78
N LEU A 6 52.90 -20.91 33.48
CA LEU A 6 52.74 -19.59 34.11
C LEU A 6 52.62 -18.45 33.08
N CYS A 7 53.38 -18.52 31.97
CA CYS A 7 53.28 -17.52 30.90
C CYS A 7 51.95 -17.58 30.15
N ALA A 8 51.37 -18.78 29.98
CA ALA A 8 50.06 -18.92 29.33
C ALA A 8 48.94 -18.35 30.20
N PHE A 9 49.01 -18.50 31.53
CA PHE A 9 48.00 -17.95 32.44
C PHE A 9 48.06 -16.41 32.54
N LEU A 10 49.26 -15.83 32.49
CA LEU A 10 49.44 -14.36 32.48
C LEU A 10 48.95 -13.71 31.18
N LEU A 11 49.10 -14.38 30.03
CA LEU A 11 48.59 -13.89 28.74
C LEU A 11 47.06 -13.91 28.65
N VAL A 12 46.40 -14.89 29.28
CA VAL A 12 44.93 -14.96 29.34
C VAL A 12 44.36 -13.90 30.27
N ILE A 13 45.04 -13.55 31.37
CA ILE A 13 44.59 -12.48 32.28
C ILE A 13 44.75 -11.09 31.64
N THR A 14 45.71 -10.89 30.72
CA THR A 14 45.84 -9.63 29.97
C THR A 14 44.81 -9.46 28.84
N GLN A 15 44.21 -10.55 28.35
CA GLN A 15 43.10 -10.46 27.38
C GLN A 15 41.71 -10.43 28.05
N LEU A 16 41.63 -10.70 29.36
CA LEU A 16 40.47 -10.47 30.20
C LEU A 16 40.55 -9.10 30.92
N ARG A 17 40.97 -8.05 30.20
CA ARG A 17 40.52 -6.70 30.56
C ARG A 17 39.05 -6.60 30.17
N LEU A 18 38.22 -7.06 31.09
CA LEU A 18 36.83 -6.68 31.22
C LEU A 18 36.67 -5.22 30.80
N SER A 19 36.00 -5.01 29.67
CA SER A 19 35.35 -3.76 29.32
C SER A 19 34.20 -3.56 30.31
N PHE A 20 34.54 -3.30 31.58
CA PHE A 20 33.65 -2.60 32.48
C PHE A 20 33.60 -1.16 31.96
N SER A 21 32.60 -0.87 31.13
CA SER A 21 32.23 0.50 30.79
C SER A 21 31.84 1.19 32.09
N ALA A 22 32.78 1.94 32.67
CA ALA A 22 32.48 2.87 33.74
C ALA A 22 31.48 3.91 33.20
N PRO A 23 30.48 4.33 33.99
CA PRO A 23 29.57 5.39 33.59
C PRO A 23 30.32 6.72 33.65
N GLY A 24 30.93 7.12 32.52
CA GLY A 24 31.61 8.42 32.41
C GLY A 24 32.88 8.45 31.58
N GLU A 25 33.08 7.54 30.60
CA GLU A 25 34.15 7.73 29.62
C GLU A 25 33.77 8.86 28.65
N VAL A 26 34.29 10.05 28.92
CA VAL A 26 34.24 11.17 27.98
C VAL A 26 35.12 10.76 26.79
N ASN A 27 34.51 10.21 25.75
CA ASN A 27 35.18 10.02 24.47
C ASN A 27 35.83 11.35 24.09
N SER A 28 37.17 11.41 24.07
CA SER A 28 37.85 12.63 23.66
C SER A 28 37.40 12.95 22.24
N LEU A 29 36.73 14.08 22.04
CA LEU A 29 36.29 14.53 20.73
C LEU A 29 37.53 14.91 19.91
N GLN A 30 38.00 14.01 19.06
CA GLN A 30 39.25 14.17 18.31
C GLN A 30 39.03 14.80 16.92
N SER A 31 37.79 14.81 16.45
CA SER A 31 37.44 15.31 15.12
C SER A 31 36.05 15.96 15.08
N VAL A 32 35.77 16.74 14.02
CA VAL A 32 34.44 17.32 13.77
C VAL A 32 33.35 16.23 13.65
N PRO A 33 33.58 15.10 12.95
CA PRO A 33 32.65 13.97 12.97
C PRO A 33 32.36 13.38 14.36
N ASP A 34 33.34 13.36 15.26
CA ASP A 34 33.12 12.86 16.62
C ASP A 34 32.22 13.81 17.42
N LEU A 35 32.40 15.12 17.23
CA LEU A 35 31.51 16.14 17.78
C LEU A 35 30.09 15.98 17.22
N GLU A 36 29.94 15.81 15.90
CA GLU A 36 28.65 15.61 15.25
C GLU A 36 27.92 14.37 15.81
N LYS A 37 28.62 13.23 15.94
CA LYS A 37 28.06 12.01 16.54
C LYS A 37 27.68 12.17 18.01
N SER A 38 28.35 13.05 18.75
CA SER A 38 28.00 13.35 20.14
C SER A 38 26.79 14.28 20.27
N MET A 39 26.53 15.10 19.24
CA MET A 39 25.45 16.08 19.21
C MET A 39 24.15 15.52 18.61
N TYR A 40 24.25 14.68 17.59
CA TYR A 40 23.11 14.18 16.83
C TYR A 40 22.84 12.70 17.10
N ILE A 41 21.57 12.39 17.31
CA ILE A 41 21.07 11.03 17.40
C ILE A 41 20.27 10.77 16.13
N VAL A 42 20.69 9.78 15.35
CA VAL A 42 19.95 9.36 14.16
C VAL A 42 18.69 8.63 14.59
N VAL A 43 17.55 9.03 14.02
CA VAL A 43 16.23 8.48 14.30
C VAL A 43 15.73 7.80 13.05
N ASP A 44 15.50 6.49 13.14
CA ASP A 44 14.97 5.69 12.05
C ASP A 44 13.44 5.80 12.00
N GLY A 45 12.90 5.97 10.79
CA GLY A 45 11.47 6.01 10.57
C GLY A 45 11.08 5.96 9.11
N TYR A 46 9.79 5.81 8.87
CA TYR A 46 9.18 5.72 7.55
C TYR A 46 8.42 7.02 7.26
N PRO A 47 8.78 7.76 6.20
CA PRO A 47 8.17 9.06 5.93
C PRO A 47 6.77 8.93 5.33
N CYS A 48 5.92 9.89 5.67
CA CYS A 48 4.81 10.30 4.82
C CYS A 48 5.36 11.14 3.67
N VAL A 49 4.96 10.84 2.44
CA VAL A 49 5.50 11.47 1.22
C VAL A 49 4.48 12.36 0.55
N ARG A 50 4.95 13.26 -0.30
CA ARG A 50 4.10 14.14 -1.11
C ARG A 50 3.76 13.47 -2.44
N LEU A 51 2.48 13.36 -2.75
CA LEU A 51 1.98 12.92 -4.05
C LEU A 51 1.12 14.02 -4.70
N LEU A 52 1.06 14.01 -6.02
CA LEU A 52 0.37 15.01 -6.81
C LEU A 52 -0.64 14.34 -7.74
N ASN A 53 -1.76 15.00 -7.97
CA ASN A 53 -2.70 14.68 -9.03
C ASN A 53 -3.06 15.97 -9.80
N LEU A 54 -3.97 15.87 -10.77
CA LEU A 54 -4.42 17.02 -11.55
C LEU A 54 -5.15 18.08 -10.71
N SER A 55 -5.72 17.69 -9.56
CA SER A 55 -6.48 18.57 -8.68
C SER A 55 -5.65 19.19 -7.55
N GLY A 56 -4.42 18.74 -7.33
CA GLY A 56 -3.54 19.29 -6.31
C GLY A 56 -2.63 18.28 -5.63
N GLN A 57 -2.46 18.47 -4.32
CA GLN A 57 -1.44 17.83 -3.49
C GLN A 57 -2.08 16.96 -2.40
N ILE A 58 -1.46 15.82 -2.09
CA ILE A 58 -1.81 14.97 -0.95
C ILE A 58 -0.55 14.50 -0.20
N GLY A 59 -0.70 14.11 1.06
CA GLY A 59 0.40 13.65 1.89
C GLY A 59 1.26 14.81 2.42
N CYS A 60 2.50 14.50 2.81
CA CYS A 60 3.29 15.36 3.70
C CYS A 60 4.48 15.99 2.99
N SER A 61 4.84 17.22 3.36
CA SER A 61 6.05 17.90 2.88
C SER A 61 6.68 18.74 3.97
N ASN A 62 7.97 19.05 3.82
CA ASN A 62 8.54 20.17 4.55
C ASN A 62 7.88 21.50 4.12
N PRO A 63 7.79 22.50 5.02
CA PRO A 63 7.23 23.82 4.71
C PRO A 63 8.14 24.63 3.76
N GLY A 64 9.41 24.24 3.61
CA GLY A 64 10.37 24.92 2.75
C GLY A 64 11.56 24.03 2.38
N PRO A 65 12.54 24.58 1.63
CA PRO A 65 13.70 23.84 1.15
C PRO A 65 14.76 23.57 2.22
N GLY A 66 14.66 24.25 3.37
CA GLY A 66 15.56 24.07 4.50
C GLY A 66 15.15 22.93 5.42
N LYS A 67 16.09 22.53 6.28
CA LYS A 67 15.84 21.63 7.40
C LYS A 67 14.82 22.25 8.35
N VAL A 68 13.89 21.44 8.85
CA VAL A 68 12.95 21.90 9.89
C VAL A 68 13.49 21.45 11.24
N VAL A 69 13.70 22.39 12.15
CA VAL A 69 14.19 22.11 13.50
C VAL A 69 13.22 22.66 14.53
N ALA A 70 12.71 21.80 15.41
CA ALA A 70 11.78 22.21 16.45
C ALA A 70 11.83 21.33 17.70
N PRO A 71 11.50 21.88 18.89
CA PRO A 71 11.49 21.12 20.14
C PRO A 71 10.41 20.04 20.14
N ILE A 72 10.75 18.89 20.71
CA ILE A 72 9.86 17.73 20.78
C ILE A 72 8.93 17.85 21.99
N ILE A 73 7.63 17.67 21.77
CA ILE A 73 6.57 17.65 22.79
C ILE A 73 5.62 16.48 22.55
N ARG A 74 5.09 15.88 23.63
CA ARG A 74 4.05 14.83 23.48
C ARG A 74 2.69 15.45 23.20
N PHE A 75 1.90 14.80 22.34
CA PHE A 75 0.57 15.25 21.95
C PHE A 75 -0.36 15.50 23.14
N LYS A 76 -0.31 14.64 24.16
CA LYS A 76 -1.08 14.78 25.42
C LYS A 76 -0.90 16.12 26.13
N PHE A 77 0.25 16.77 25.95
CA PHE A 77 0.54 18.09 26.54
C PHE A 77 0.44 19.24 25.53
N ALA A 78 0.12 18.95 24.28
CA ALA A 78 0.00 19.92 23.19
C ALA A 78 -1.37 20.62 23.19
N ASN A 79 -1.85 21.12 24.34
CA ASN A 79 -3.16 21.78 24.43
C ASN A 79 -3.21 23.10 23.66
N LYS A 80 -2.15 23.90 23.70
CA LYS A 80 -1.95 25.07 22.84
C LYS A 80 -0.48 25.14 22.45
N LEU A 81 -0.21 25.26 21.16
CA LEU A 81 1.14 25.46 20.65
C LEU A 81 1.40 26.95 20.55
N VAL A 82 2.26 27.47 21.42
CA VAL A 82 2.66 28.89 21.42
C VAL A 82 3.80 29.15 20.41
N ARG A 83 4.57 28.12 20.09
CA ARG A 83 5.69 28.15 19.15
C ARG A 83 5.70 26.90 18.27
N SER A 84 6.40 26.98 17.15
CA SER A 84 6.65 25.85 16.27
C SER A 84 7.24 24.68 17.06
N SER A 85 6.60 23.50 17.01
CA SER A 85 6.94 22.33 17.83
C SER A 85 6.79 21.04 17.03
N THR A 86 7.59 20.03 17.39
CA THR A 86 7.47 18.67 16.86
C THR A 86 6.62 17.83 17.79
N ILE A 87 5.55 17.24 17.25
CA ILE A 87 4.59 16.46 18.03
C ILE A 87 4.98 14.99 18.01
N LEU A 88 5.29 14.42 19.18
CA LEU A 88 5.37 12.99 19.39
C LEU A 88 3.97 12.46 19.76
N VAL A 89 3.44 11.52 18.98
CA VAL A 89 2.07 11.01 19.12
C VAL A 89 2.03 9.49 19.06
N SER A 90 1.18 8.87 19.88
CA SER A 90 0.91 7.44 19.81
C SER A 90 0.10 7.07 18.54
N LEU A 91 0.11 5.80 18.14
CA LEU A 91 -0.72 5.34 17.01
C LEU A 91 -2.22 5.56 17.26
N ASP A 92 -2.68 5.33 18.48
CA ASP A 92 -4.10 5.45 18.86
C ASP A 92 -4.59 6.91 18.78
N GLU A 93 -3.73 7.86 19.15
CA GLU A 93 -4.05 9.29 19.12
C GLU A 93 -3.78 9.93 17.75
N PHE A 94 -3.20 9.20 16.80
CA PHE A 94 -2.78 9.77 15.51
C PHE A 94 -3.95 10.32 14.70
N ASN A 95 -5.06 9.58 14.65
CA ASN A 95 -6.28 10.04 13.97
C ASN A 95 -6.83 11.31 14.64
N SER A 96 -6.86 11.34 15.97
CA SER A 96 -7.29 12.50 16.76
C SER A 96 -6.43 13.74 16.52
N LEU A 97 -5.09 13.57 16.43
CA LEU A 97 -4.17 14.63 16.06
C LEU A 97 -4.52 15.20 14.68
N LEU A 98 -4.66 14.35 13.66
CA LEU A 98 -4.90 14.81 12.30
C LEU A 98 -6.29 15.45 12.13
N LEU A 99 -7.33 14.95 12.82
CA LEU A 99 -8.63 15.62 12.90
C LEU A 99 -8.52 17.02 13.52
N ARG A 100 -7.70 17.16 14.56
CA ARG A 100 -7.43 18.47 15.18
C ARG A 100 -6.68 19.41 14.23
N VAL A 101 -5.70 18.90 13.48
CA VAL A 101 -4.99 19.69 12.46
C VAL A 101 -5.96 20.26 11.42
N SER A 102 -6.94 19.46 10.99
CA SER A 102 -7.95 19.92 10.02
C SER A 102 -8.91 20.96 10.59
N ASN A 103 -9.21 20.91 11.89
CA ASN A 103 -10.24 21.75 12.52
C ASN A 103 -9.68 23.01 13.23
N ASP A 104 -8.39 23.02 13.62
CA ASP A 104 -7.75 24.10 14.37
C ASP A 104 -6.52 24.61 13.60
N SER A 105 -6.72 25.65 12.78
CA SER A 105 -5.67 26.25 11.96
C SER A 105 -4.55 26.92 12.78
N ASN A 106 -4.88 27.42 13.98
CA ASN A 106 -3.89 28.01 14.89
C ASN A 106 -2.97 26.95 15.46
N PHE A 107 -3.52 25.78 15.79
CA PHE A 107 -2.73 24.62 16.16
C PHE A 107 -1.89 24.12 14.98
N ALA A 108 -2.49 23.92 13.81
CA ALA A 108 -1.81 23.41 12.62
C ALA A 108 -0.61 24.27 12.18
N ARG A 109 -0.74 25.60 12.22
CA ARG A 109 0.35 26.53 11.84
C ARG A 109 1.60 26.41 12.72
N ASN A 110 1.46 25.91 13.94
CA ASN A 110 2.57 25.75 14.88
C ASN A 110 3.13 24.32 14.91
N ILE A 111 2.69 23.44 14.02
CA ILE A 111 3.30 22.12 13.86
C ILE A 111 4.49 22.24 12.92
N ALA A 112 5.67 21.95 13.45
CA ALA A 112 6.90 21.85 12.67
C ALA A 112 7.04 20.47 12.01
N GLY A 113 6.55 19.44 12.68
CA GLY A 113 6.63 18.04 12.23
C GLY A 113 5.94 17.11 13.22
N VAL A 114 5.68 15.89 12.79
CA VAL A 114 5.01 14.87 13.61
C VAL A 114 5.82 13.57 13.58
N LEU A 115 6.02 12.99 14.77
CA LEU A 115 6.68 11.71 14.98
C LEU A 115 5.65 10.77 15.58
N VAL A 116 5.30 9.72 14.84
CA VAL A 116 4.32 8.72 15.24
C VAL A 116 5.05 7.53 15.82
N GLU A 117 4.74 7.19 17.06
CA GLU A 117 5.34 6.06 17.77
C GLU A 117 4.97 4.73 17.09
N SER A 118 5.87 3.76 17.08
CA SER A 118 5.55 2.40 16.63
C SER A 118 5.23 1.50 17.83
N ARG A 119 4.29 0.58 17.64
CA ARG A 119 3.89 -0.42 18.65
C ARG A 119 3.70 -1.80 18.02
N THR A 120 3.85 -2.85 18.83
CA THR A 120 3.46 -4.22 18.49
C THR A 120 1.93 -4.36 18.42
N GLN A 121 1.45 -5.07 17.40
CA GLN A 121 0.08 -5.05 16.86
C GLN A 121 -1.07 -5.54 17.77
N ASN A 122 -0.83 -5.93 19.02
CA ASN A 122 -1.77 -6.80 19.76
C ASN A 122 -3.06 -6.12 20.27
N GLU A 123 -3.23 -4.80 20.18
CA GLU A 123 -4.37 -4.09 20.83
C GLU A 123 -4.89 -2.86 20.07
N LEU A 124 -4.68 -2.74 18.75
CA LEU A 124 -5.17 -1.57 18.01
C LEU A 124 -6.64 -1.74 17.58
N GLU A 125 -7.46 -0.72 17.80
CA GLU A 125 -8.73 -0.58 17.08
C GLU A 125 -8.44 -0.48 15.57
N GLY A 126 -9.27 -1.13 14.75
CA GLY A 126 -9.07 -1.19 13.30
C GLY A 126 -9.09 0.20 12.66
N PHE A 127 -7.94 0.66 12.15
CA PHE A 127 -7.80 1.96 11.48
C PHE A 127 -7.50 1.80 9.98
N SER A 128 -8.19 2.58 9.14
CA SER A 128 -7.87 2.72 7.73
C SER A 128 -7.63 4.19 7.36
N PRO A 129 -6.43 4.56 6.85
CA PRO A 129 -6.16 5.92 6.41
C PRO A 129 -6.85 6.29 5.08
N ASP A 130 -7.29 5.29 4.31
CA ASP A 130 -7.96 5.49 3.02
C ASP A 130 -9.43 5.92 3.20
N LYS A 131 -10.10 6.33 2.11
CA LYS A 131 -11.51 6.73 2.06
C LYS A 131 -12.44 5.55 2.31
N LYS A 132 -13.68 5.88 2.65
CA LYS A 132 -14.77 4.91 2.82
C LYS A 132 -15.12 4.14 1.56
N PHE A 133 -14.91 4.77 0.41
CA PHE A 133 -14.96 4.13 -0.90
C PHE A 133 -13.68 4.52 -1.64
N PRO A 134 -12.65 3.65 -1.58
CA PRO A 134 -11.43 3.84 -2.35
C PRO A 134 -11.72 3.96 -3.84
N GLN A 135 -11.12 4.94 -4.50
CA GLN A 135 -11.17 5.11 -5.97
C GLN A 135 -12.59 5.19 -6.56
N ALA A 136 -13.56 5.72 -5.81
CA ALA A 136 -14.97 5.80 -6.20
C ALA A 136 -15.21 6.56 -7.52
N GLU A 137 -14.32 7.47 -7.90
CA GLU A 137 -14.34 8.21 -9.16
C GLU A 137 -14.20 7.29 -10.38
N PHE A 138 -13.65 6.09 -10.20
CA PHE A 138 -13.50 5.08 -11.25
C PHE A 138 -14.59 4.01 -11.23
N ALA A 139 -15.52 4.05 -10.28
CA ALA A 139 -16.61 3.08 -10.22
C ALA A 139 -17.48 3.14 -11.48
N PRO A 140 -17.83 2.00 -12.10
CA PRO A 140 -18.64 1.96 -13.31
C PRO A 140 -20.15 2.14 -13.04
N TYR A 141 -20.55 2.37 -11.79
CA TYR A 141 -21.95 2.50 -11.35
C TYR A 141 -22.18 3.82 -10.59
N ALA A 142 -23.44 4.28 -10.55
CA ALA A 142 -23.79 5.60 -10.01
C ALA A 142 -23.71 5.70 -8.48
N SER A 143 -23.92 4.59 -7.77
CA SER A 143 -23.98 4.53 -6.31
C SER A 143 -22.60 4.70 -5.65
N LYS A 144 -22.06 5.92 -5.65
CA LYS A 144 -20.77 6.27 -5.04
C LYS A 144 -20.82 6.46 -3.51
N ASN A 145 -22.00 6.35 -2.91
CA ASN A 145 -22.20 6.53 -1.46
C ASN A 145 -22.01 5.23 -0.66
N TYR A 146 -21.84 4.09 -1.32
CA TYR A 146 -21.60 2.81 -0.65
C TYR A 146 -20.23 2.80 0.03
N GLN A 147 -20.14 2.25 1.24
CA GLN A 147 -18.92 2.23 2.03
C GLN A 147 -18.29 0.84 1.99
N TRP A 148 -17.47 0.58 0.97
CA TRP A 148 -16.67 -0.65 0.89
C TRP A 148 -15.64 -0.78 2.01
N ASN A 149 -15.23 0.36 2.59
CA ASN A 149 -14.30 0.47 3.71
C ASN A 149 -14.92 1.31 4.84
N PRO A 150 -15.83 0.77 5.66
CA PRO A 150 -16.56 1.56 6.67
C PRO A 150 -15.67 2.30 7.68
N THR A 151 -14.49 1.74 7.98
CA THR A 151 -13.49 2.32 8.90
C THR A 151 -12.54 3.31 8.22
N GLY A 152 -12.74 3.60 6.92
CA GLY A 152 -11.94 4.54 6.15
C GLY A 152 -12.08 5.98 6.66
N SER A 153 -10.98 6.55 7.14
CA SER A 153 -10.89 7.94 7.60
C SER A 153 -10.70 8.96 6.48
N GLY A 154 -10.14 8.55 5.34
CA GLY A 154 -9.77 9.42 4.22
C GLY A 154 -8.56 10.32 4.50
N ILE A 155 -7.88 10.14 5.63
CA ILE A 155 -6.89 11.09 6.14
C ILE A 155 -5.62 11.18 5.29
N MET A 156 -5.25 10.10 4.60
CA MET A 156 -4.07 10.12 3.71
C MET A 156 -4.24 10.97 2.45
N TRP A 157 -5.48 11.37 2.13
CA TRP A 157 -5.78 12.17 0.94
C TRP A 157 -5.75 13.68 1.20
N ASN A 158 -5.41 14.10 2.42
CA ASN A 158 -5.24 15.50 2.77
C ASN A 158 -3.82 15.99 2.47
N SER A 159 -3.65 17.29 2.26
CA SER A 159 -2.33 17.92 2.12
C SER A 159 -1.82 18.41 3.48
N TYR A 160 -0.66 17.90 3.91
CA TYR A 160 0.05 18.32 5.11
C TYR A 160 1.35 19.03 4.75
N ASN A 161 1.53 20.25 5.26
CA ASN A 161 2.71 21.08 4.99
C ASN A 161 3.75 21.02 6.12
N PHE A 162 3.84 19.84 6.75
CA PHE A 162 4.87 19.48 7.71
C PHE A 162 5.24 18.00 7.52
N PRO A 163 6.48 17.59 7.82
CA PRO A 163 6.91 16.19 7.76
C PRO A 163 6.20 15.35 8.83
N VAL A 164 5.90 14.10 8.46
CA VAL A 164 5.34 13.10 9.37
C VAL A 164 6.11 11.80 9.19
N PHE A 165 6.59 11.19 10.28
CA PHE A 165 7.35 9.95 10.26
C PHE A 165 6.76 8.92 11.21
N LEU A 166 6.63 7.68 10.76
CA LEU A 166 6.40 6.53 11.63
C LEU A 166 7.74 6.02 12.13
N LEU A 167 7.97 6.09 13.43
CA LEU A 167 9.23 5.71 14.06
C LEU A 167 9.44 4.20 14.05
N SER A 168 10.70 3.77 14.09
CA SER A 168 11.03 2.40 14.48
C SER A 168 10.74 2.16 15.98
N GLN A 169 10.74 0.91 16.43
CA GLN A 169 10.53 0.59 17.86
C GLN A 169 11.65 1.16 18.75
N SER A 170 12.92 1.05 18.33
CA SER A 170 14.07 1.61 19.06
C SER A 170 14.04 3.14 19.10
N SER A 171 13.72 3.77 17.97
CA SER A 171 13.57 5.22 17.87
C SER A 171 12.40 5.75 18.69
N THR A 172 11.31 4.99 18.78
CA THR A 172 10.17 5.30 19.66
C THR A 172 10.62 5.38 21.12
N SER A 173 11.31 4.36 21.64
CA SER A 173 11.78 4.36 23.04
C SER A 173 12.76 5.50 23.31
N THR A 174 13.65 5.80 22.36
CA THR A 174 14.61 6.91 22.46
C THR A 174 13.89 8.25 22.54
N LEU A 175 12.94 8.51 21.63
CA LEU A 175 12.24 9.78 21.56
C LEU A 175 11.25 9.99 22.71
N GLN A 176 10.69 8.93 23.28
CA GLN A 176 9.91 9.01 24.52
C GLN A 176 10.75 9.55 25.69
N GLN A 177 12.00 9.07 25.83
CA GLN A 177 12.90 9.57 26.88
C GLN A 177 13.27 11.05 26.64
N VAL A 178 13.55 11.41 25.39
CA VAL A 178 13.83 12.79 24.99
C VAL A 178 12.64 13.72 25.30
N ALA A 179 11.42 13.31 24.93
CA ALA A 179 10.23 14.09 25.20
C ALA A 179 9.97 14.27 26.70
N ILE A 180 10.17 13.23 27.52
CA ILE A 180 10.06 13.31 28.99
C ILE A 180 11.13 14.25 29.57
N LYS A 181 12.36 14.22 29.05
CA LYS A 181 13.44 15.13 29.46
C LYS A 181 13.09 16.58 29.15
N ASN A 182 12.57 16.85 27.95
CA ASN A 182 12.12 18.18 27.54
C ASN A 182 10.99 18.72 28.44
N GLU A 183 10.06 17.87 28.84
CA GLU A 183 8.96 18.27 29.73
C GLU A 183 9.44 18.64 31.14
N LYS A 184 10.43 17.92 31.67
CA LYS A 184 11.07 18.24 32.96
C LYS A 184 11.86 19.55 32.88
N ASN A 185 12.51 19.80 31.75
CA ASN A 185 13.27 21.01 31.49
C ASN A 185 12.37 22.13 30.96
N LYS A 186 11.68 22.83 31.87
CA LYS A 186 10.82 24.00 31.55
C LYS A 186 11.54 25.18 30.88
N LYS A 187 12.88 25.12 30.74
CA LYS A 187 13.71 26.15 30.11
C LYS A 187 13.83 25.88 28.61
N ALA A 188 13.27 26.78 27.81
CA ALA A 188 13.19 26.67 26.35
C ALA A 188 14.53 26.52 25.61
N TYR A 189 15.65 26.93 26.22
CA TYR A 189 16.96 27.02 25.59
C TYR A 189 17.82 25.75 25.70
N THR A 190 17.42 24.75 26.48
CA THR A 190 18.10 23.44 26.59
C THR A 190 17.22 22.28 26.13
N ALA A 191 16.20 22.56 25.32
CA ALA A 191 15.30 21.53 24.82
C ALA A 191 15.98 20.76 23.68
N ASP A 192 15.88 19.43 23.73
CA ASP A 192 16.27 18.57 22.62
C ASP A 192 15.28 18.77 21.46
N VAL A 193 15.81 18.88 20.24
CA VAL A 193 15.04 19.21 19.04
C VAL A 193 15.04 18.04 18.06
N ALA A 194 13.98 17.93 17.26
CA ALA A 194 13.97 17.09 16.09
C ALA A 194 14.39 17.91 14.87
N GLU A 195 15.34 17.39 14.10
CA GLU A 195 15.74 17.92 12.79
C GLU A 195 15.17 17.02 11.69
N PHE A 196 14.35 17.60 10.81
CA PHE A 196 13.80 16.91 9.64
C PHE A 196 14.53 17.34 8.38
N ASP A 197 15.29 16.41 7.83
CA ASP A 197 15.99 16.58 6.56
C ASP A 197 15.28 15.80 5.44
N LEU A 198 14.05 16.22 5.12
CA LEU A 198 13.22 15.61 4.09
C LEU A 198 12.70 16.67 3.13
N VAL A 199 13.48 16.98 2.09
CA VAL A 199 13.06 17.94 1.07
C VAL A 199 12.16 17.25 0.05
N MET A 200 10.85 17.32 0.27
CA MET A 200 9.85 17.00 -0.76
C MET A 200 9.72 18.19 -1.73
N GLN A 201 10.45 18.12 -2.85
CA GLN A 201 10.77 19.25 -3.75
C GLN A 201 9.61 19.89 -4.49
N THR A 202 8.38 19.36 -4.43
CA THR A 202 7.24 19.89 -5.18
C THR A 202 6.91 21.34 -4.82
N THR A 203 7.41 21.87 -3.70
CA THR A 203 7.22 23.26 -3.28
C THR A 203 8.28 24.24 -3.81
N LYS A 204 9.41 23.76 -4.36
CA LYS A 204 10.53 24.63 -4.81
C LYS A 204 10.20 25.46 -6.06
N ALA A 205 9.30 25.00 -6.92
CA ALA A 205 8.91 25.69 -8.17
C ALA A 205 7.46 26.20 -8.16
N GLY A 206 6.75 26.15 -7.02
CA GLY A 206 5.32 26.49 -6.97
C GLY A 206 4.41 25.49 -7.70
N THR A 207 4.93 24.32 -8.10
CA THR A 207 4.22 23.24 -8.79
C THR A 207 3.26 22.55 -7.83
N ARG A 208 1.96 22.82 -7.97
CA ARG A 208 0.92 22.34 -7.05
C ARG A 208 0.13 21.13 -7.54
N ASP A 209 0.37 20.73 -8.78
CA ASP A 209 -0.33 19.65 -9.45
C ASP A 209 0.65 18.83 -10.30
N SER A 210 0.20 17.68 -10.77
CA SER A 210 1.04 16.79 -11.56
C SER A 210 1.45 17.37 -12.91
N GLU A 211 0.63 18.23 -13.53
CA GLU A 211 0.90 18.81 -14.86
C GLU A 211 2.08 19.79 -14.80
N SER A 212 1.98 20.79 -13.91
CA SER A 212 3.04 21.77 -13.67
C SER A 212 4.32 21.10 -13.20
N CYS A 213 4.21 20.11 -12.31
CA CYS A 213 5.36 19.40 -11.77
C CYS A 213 6.13 18.57 -12.82
N LEU A 214 5.43 17.88 -13.73
CA LEU A 214 6.05 17.16 -14.82
C LEU A 214 6.67 18.11 -15.85
N LYS A 215 6.00 19.24 -16.14
CA LYS A 215 6.51 20.26 -17.06
C LYS A 215 7.82 20.90 -16.58
N GLU A 216 7.92 21.18 -15.28
CA GLU A 216 9.12 21.74 -14.64
C GLU A 216 10.16 20.67 -14.25
N ALA A 217 9.89 19.38 -14.55
CA ALA A 217 10.73 18.24 -14.21
C ALA A 217 11.08 18.14 -12.71
N THR A 218 10.15 18.51 -11.82
CA THR A 218 10.33 18.50 -10.36
C THR A 218 9.73 17.27 -9.67
N CYS A 219 9.13 16.36 -10.43
CA CYS A 219 8.68 15.04 -9.96
C CYS A 219 8.73 14.00 -11.08
N LEU A 220 8.50 12.75 -10.68
CA LEU A 220 8.40 11.60 -11.56
C LEU A 220 6.96 11.05 -11.53
N PRO A 221 6.48 10.48 -12.65
CA PRO A 221 5.23 9.75 -12.65
C PRO A 221 5.32 8.53 -11.73
N LEU A 222 4.24 8.25 -11.00
CA LEU A 222 4.12 7.01 -10.25
C LEU A 222 3.90 5.85 -11.23
N GLY A 223 4.64 4.76 -11.04
CA GLY A 223 4.53 3.59 -11.90
C GLY A 223 5.36 2.42 -11.41
N GLY A 224 5.36 1.38 -12.24
CA GLY A 224 6.06 0.12 -12.02
C GLY A 224 5.82 -0.81 -13.20
N TYR A 225 6.16 -2.08 -13.03
CA TYR A 225 5.90 -3.12 -14.04
C TYR A 225 4.79 -4.05 -13.58
N SER A 226 3.72 -4.11 -14.36
CA SER A 226 2.77 -5.22 -14.30
C SER A 226 3.38 -6.43 -15.01
N VAL A 227 3.02 -7.63 -14.57
CA VAL A 227 3.54 -8.88 -15.14
C VAL A 227 2.38 -9.71 -15.64
N TRP A 228 2.54 -10.33 -16.80
CA TRP A 228 1.58 -11.31 -17.29
C TRP A 228 2.27 -12.55 -17.84
N SER A 229 1.55 -13.65 -17.82
CA SER A 229 1.98 -14.95 -18.36
C SER A 229 0.78 -15.70 -18.92
N ALA A 230 1.03 -16.72 -19.74
CA ALA A 230 0.00 -17.52 -20.37
C ALA A 230 0.30 -19.01 -20.22
N LEU A 231 -0.75 -19.80 -20.02
CA LEU A 231 -0.67 -21.26 -19.93
C LEU A 231 -1.76 -21.89 -20.81
N PRO A 232 -1.39 -22.71 -21.82
CA PRO A 232 -0.03 -22.97 -22.31
C PRO A 232 0.62 -21.72 -22.95
N PRO A 233 1.94 -21.73 -23.26
CA PRO A 233 2.59 -20.61 -23.93
C PRO A 233 1.92 -20.24 -25.26
N ILE A 234 1.69 -18.95 -25.49
CA ILE A 234 1.05 -18.46 -26.71
C ILE A 234 2.03 -18.54 -27.88
N ASN A 235 1.63 -19.19 -28.96
CA ASN A 235 2.41 -19.20 -30.20
C ASN A 235 2.14 -17.92 -31.02
N ILE A 236 3.07 -16.97 -30.92
CA ILE A 236 3.00 -15.68 -31.61
C ILE A 236 3.11 -15.83 -33.15
N LEU A 237 3.70 -16.94 -33.63
CA LEU A 237 3.93 -17.17 -35.06
C LEU A 237 2.71 -17.75 -35.80
N SER A 238 1.67 -18.17 -35.08
CA SER A 238 0.47 -18.81 -35.67
C SER A 238 -0.82 -18.18 -35.14
N PRO A 239 -1.13 -16.93 -35.53
CA PRO A 239 -2.31 -16.22 -35.05
C PRO A 239 -3.65 -16.84 -35.47
N GLU A 240 -3.67 -17.72 -36.48
CA GLU A 240 -4.89 -18.38 -36.97
C GLU A 240 -5.44 -19.47 -36.02
N SER A 241 -4.67 -19.92 -35.03
CA SER A 241 -5.11 -20.91 -34.02
C SER A 241 -5.51 -20.28 -32.68
N SER A 242 -5.88 -19.01 -32.67
CA SER A 242 -6.11 -18.24 -31.44
C SER A 242 -7.36 -18.71 -30.69
N LYS A 243 -7.18 -19.24 -29.47
CA LYS A 243 -8.26 -19.68 -28.59
C LYS A 243 -8.89 -18.50 -27.83
N PRO A 244 -10.17 -18.58 -27.44
CA PRO A 244 -10.76 -17.62 -26.48
C PRO A 244 -9.95 -17.57 -25.19
N ILE A 245 -9.83 -16.39 -24.58
CA ILE A 245 -8.95 -16.11 -23.45
C ILE A 245 -9.78 -15.98 -22.17
N ILE A 246 -9.35 -16.70 -21.12
CA ILE A 246 -9.72 -16.43 -19.73
C ILE A 246 -8.57 -15.67 -19.08
N LEU A 247 -8.87 -14.46 -18.61
CA LEU A 247 -7.92 -13.59 -17.94
C LEU A 247 -8.12 -13.68 -16.43
N ALA A 248 -7.18 -14.28 -15.71
CA ALA A 248 -7.16 -14.30 -14.25
C ALA A 248 -6.20 -13.24 -13.72
N ILE A 249 -6.70 -12.30 -12.92
CA ILE A 249 -5.97 -11.10 -12.52
C ILE A 249 -5.89 -10.95 -11.00
N ALA A 250 -4.80 -10.34 -10.53
CA ALA A 250 -4.64 -9.89 -9.15
C ALA A 250 -3.86 -8.56 -9.14
N SER A 251 -3.92 -7.84 -8.04
CA SER A 251 -3.07 -6.65 -7.80
C SER A 251 -1.90 -7.00 -6.87
N MET A 252 -0.80 -6.24 -6.94
CA MET A 252 0.38 -6.44 -6.08
C MET A 252 0.73 -5.26 -5.18
N ASP A 253 0.14 -4.08 -5.41
CA ASP A 253 0.42 -2.87 -4.65
C ASP A 253 -0.70 -2.49 -3.68
N SER A 254 -0.31 -1.91 -2.54
CA SER A 254 -1.23 -1.34 -1.57
C SER A 254 -0.87 0.11 -1.27
N ALA A 255 -1.77 0.81 -0.58
CA ALA A 255 -1.56 2.18 -0.14
C ALA A 255 -1.60 2.27 1.39
N SER A 256 -0.74 3.13 1.95
CA SER A 256 -0.77 3.47 3.37
C SER A 256 -0.34 4.93 3.56
N PHE A 257 -0.53 5.46 4.77
CA PHE A 257 -0.07 6.81 5.12
C PHE A 257 1.45 6.94 5.06
N PHE A 258 2.18 5.85 5.35
CA PHE A 258 3.63 5.77 5.33
C PHE A 258 4.06 4.84 4.21
N ARG A 259 4.41 5.39 3.04
CA ARG A 259 4.59 4.64 1.78
C ARG A 259 5.39 3.35 1.93
N ASP A 260 6.50 3.41 2.68
CA ASP A 260 7.43 2.28 2.84
C ASP A 260 6.95 1.25 3.89
N LYS A 261 5.76 1.44 4.45
CA LYS A 261 5.00 0.51 5.30
C LYS A 261 3.62 0.26 4.71
N SER A 262 3.61 -0.34 3.53
CA SER A 262 2.41 -0.70 2.74
C SER A 262 2.36 -2.21 2.53
N LEU A 263 2.23 -2.98 3.62
CA LEU A 263 2.29 -4.45 3.58
C LEU A 263 1.16 -5.09 2.76
N GLY A 264 -0.05 -4.52 2.81
CA GLY A 264 -1.19 -5.01 2.02
C GLY A 264 -1.54 -6.49 2.23
N ALA A 265 -1.37 -7.03 3.44
CA ALA A 265 -1.45 -8.47 3.70
C ALA A 265 -2.79 -9.09 3.27
N ASP A 266 -3.91 -8.48 3.69
CA ASP A 266 -5.25 -8.90 3.29
C ASP A 266 -5.58 -8.44 1.87
N SER A 267 -5.24 -7.19 1.54
CA SER A 267 -5.43 -6.62 0.20
C SER A 267 -4.18 -5.85 -0.23
N PRO A 268 -3.53 -6.20 -1.37
CA PRO A 268 -3.92 -7.23 -2.32
C PRO A 268 -3.15 -8.56 -2.20
N ILE A 269 -2.19 -8.68 -1.28
CA ILE A 269 -1.20 -9.77 -1.28
C ILE A 269 -1.84 -11.15 -1.10
N SER A 270 -2.93 -11.27 -0.33
CA SER A 270 -3.65 -12.54 -0.20
C SER A 270 -4.19 -13.06 -1.55
N GLY A 271 -4.73 -12.16 -2.38
CA GLY A 271 -5.22 -12.49 -3.72
C GLY A 271 -4.10 -12.85 -4.68
N LEU A 272 -2.98 -12.11 -4.64
CA LEU A 272 -1.78 -12.43 -5.40
C LEU A 272 -1.24 -13.82 -5.06
N ILE A 273 -1.06 -14.13 -3.78
CA ILE A 273 -0.57 -15.45 -3.34
C ILE A 273 -1.52 -16.55 -3.82
N SER A 274 -2.82 -16.32 -3.74
CA SER A 274 -3.83 -17.28 -4.18
C SER A 274 -3.79 -17.52 -5.69
N LEU A 275 -3.63 -16.46 -6.49
CA LEU A 275 -3.42 -16.57 -7.93
C LEU A 275 -2.15 -17.35 -8.26
N MET A 276 -1.03 -17.02 -7.60
CA MET A 276 0.24 -17.72 -7.81
C MET A 276 0.16 -19.20 -7.44
N ALA A 277 -0.52 -19.54 -6.35
CA ALA A 277 -0.76 -20.93 -5.95
C ALA A 277 -1.61 -21.69 -6.98
N ALA A 278 -2.64 -21.03 -7.53
CA ALA A 278 -3.44 -21.62 -8.61
C ALA A 278 -2.62 -21.85 -9.88
N VAL A 279 -1.75 -20.90 -10.25
CA VAL A 279 -0.84 -21.04 -11.40
C VAL A 279 0.15 -22.19 -11.20
N ASP A 280 0.77 -22.31 -10.02
CA ASP A 280 1.68 -23.41 -9.70
C ASP A 280 0.96 -24.76 -9.78
N ALA A 281 -0.26 -24.86 -9.23
CA ALA A 281 -1.07 -26.07 -9.31
C ALA A 281 -1.41 -26.44 -10.77
N LEU A 282 -1.89 -25.47 -11.57
CA LEU A 282 -2.25 -25.68 -12.98
C LEU A 282 -1.04 -26.06 -13.85
N SER A 283 0.16 -25.55 -13.54
CA SER A 283 1.38 -25.86 -14.29
C SER A 283 1.79 -27.33 -14.24
N ARG A 284 1.25 -28.08 -13.28
CA ARG A 284 1.54 -29.51 -13.03
C ARG A 284 0.44 -30.44 -13.51
N VAL A 285 -0.64 -29.91 -14.09
CA VAL A 285 -1.77 -30.69 -14.61
C VAL A 285 -1.48 -31.10 -16.05
N ASP A 286 -1.66 -32.38 -16.35
CA ASP A 286 -1.57 -32.90 -17.72
C ASP A 286 -2.78 -32.46 -18.57
N GLY A 287 -2.59 -32.33 -19.89
CA GLY A 287 -3.67 -31.98 -20.82
C GLY A 287 -4.03 -30.48 -20.87
N VAL A 288 -3.25 -29.62 -20.21
CA VAL A 288 -3.44 -28.16 -20.27
C VAL A 288 -3.29 -27.60 -21.70
N ASN A 289 -2.51 -28.26 -22.55
CA ASN A 289 -2.37 -27.92 -23.97
C ASN A 289 -3.68 -28.13 -24.77
N ASP A 290 -4.52 -29.07 -24.33
CA ASP A 290 -5.74 -29.48 -25.00
C ASP A 290 -6.96 -28.65 -24.59
N LEU A 291 -6.79 -27.71 -23.66
CA LEU A 291 -7.86 -26.80 -23.22
C LEU A 291 -8.42 -26.01 -24.40
N ALA A 292 -9.75 -25.92 -24.48
CA ALA A 292 -10.43 -25.15 -25.52
C ALA A 292 -10.20 -23.63 -25.41
N LYS A 293 -9.79 -23.15 -24.22
CA LYS A 293 -9.53 -21.75 -23.92
C LYS A 293 -8.08 -21.55 -23.47
N GLN A 294 -7.53 -20.39 -23.78
CA GLN A 294 -6.22 -19.93 -23.34
C GLN A 294 -6.33 -19.30 -21.96
N LEU A 295 -5.51 -19.76 -21.00
CA LEU A 295 -5.42 -19.10 -19.70
C LEU A 295 -4.33 -18.03 -19.75
N VAL A 296 -4.66 -16.84 -19.27
CA VAL A 296 -3.72 -15.72 -19.14
C VAL A 296 -3.81 -15.19 -17.72
N PHE A 297 -2.68 -15.07 -17.06
CA PHE A 297 -2.55 -14.59 -15.70
C PHE A 297 -1.89 -13.21 -15.72
N VAL A 298 -2.47 -12.24 -15.00
CA VAL A 298 -1.91 -10.89 -14.93
C VAL A 298 -1.85 -10.43 -13.49
N VAL A 299 -0.71 -9.85 -13.12
CA VAL A 299 -0.54 -9.16 -11.85
C VAL A 299 -0.30 -7.69 -12.13
N PHE A 300 -1.25 -6.85 -11.73
CA PHE A 300 -1.19 -5.42 -11.94
C PHE A 300 -0.50 -4.69 -10.80
N THR A 301 0.30 -3.68 -11.17
CA THR A 301 0.90 -2.73 -10.23
C THR A 301 0.32 -1.32 -10.44
N GLY A 302 0.31 -0.52 -9.38
CA GLY A 302 -0.28 0.81 -9.38
C GLY A 302 -1.81 0.79 -9.34
N GLU A 303 -2.43 -0.33 -8.93
CA GLU A 303 -3.87 -0.44 -8.82
C GLU A 303 -4.43 0.41 -7.68
N ALA A 304 -3.69 0.62 -6.60
CA ALA A 304 -4.10 1.50 -5.50
C ALA A 304 -4.13 3.00 -5.89
N TRP A 305 -3.57 3.36 -7.04
CA TRP A 305 -3.34 4.75 -7.47
C TRP A 305 -4.07 5.13 -8.76
N GLY A 306 -5.34 4.76 -8.87
CA GLY A 306 -6.17 5.08 -10.04
C GLY A 306 -6.09 4.03 -11.14
N TYR A 307 -5.92 2.76 -10.76
CA TYR A 307 -5.87 1.61 -11.65
C TYR A 307 -4.82 1.76 -12.76
N LEU A 308 -3.62 2.23 -12.41
CA LEU A 308 -2.59 2.61 -13.40
C LEU A 308 -2.18 1.42 -14.27
N GLY A 309 -1.97 0.27 -13.65
CA GLY A 309 -1.51 -0.95 -14.32
C GLY A 309 -2.55 -1.50 -15.28
N SER A 310 -3.78 -1.72 -14.80
CA SER A 310 -4.86 -2.27 -15.62
C SER A 310 -5.29 -1.31 -16.74
N ARG A 311 -5.33 -0.01 -16.49
CA ARG A 311 -5.60 1.00 -17.54
C ARG A 311 -4.48 1.05 -18.58
N ARG A 312 -3.22 0.96 -18.16
CA ARG A 312 -2.09 0.92 -19.11
C ARG A 312 -2.16 -0.37 -19.94
N PHE A 313 -2.39 -1.51 -19.33
CA PHE A 313 -2.52 -2.79 -20.03
C PHE A 313 -3.63 -2.76 -21.09
N LEU A 314 -4.81 -2.22 -20.77
CA LEU A 314 -5.89 -2.05 -21.74
C LEU A 314 -5.53 -1.11 -22.89
N LEU A 315 -4.75 -0.07 -22.64
CA LEU A 315 -4.23 0.81 -23.68
C LEU A 315 -3.22 0.08 -24.58
N GLU A 316 -2.31 -0.71 -24.00
CA GLU A 316 -1.36 -1.52 -24.76
C GLU A 316 -2.08 -2.54 -25.66
N LEU A 317 -3.17 -3.15 -25.17
CA LEU A 317 -4.01 -4.06 -25.96
C LEU A 317 -4.68 -3.36 -27.15
N ASP A 318 -5.18 -2.13 -26.96
CA ASP A 318 -5.76 -1.36 -28.06
C ASP A 318 -4.69 -0.96 -29.09
N GLN A 319 -3.49 -0.60 -28.62
CA GLN A 319 -2.36 -0.18 -29.45
C GLN A 319 -1.62 -1.37 -30.09
N ARG A 320 -1.89 -2.60 -29.64
CA ARG A 320 -1.20 -3.83 -30.05
C ARG A 320 0.32 -3.71 -29.91
N SER A 321 0.77 -3.19 -28.77
CA SER A 321 2.20 -3.03 -28.53
C SER A 321 2.91 -4.35 -28.25
N ASP A 322 4.24 -4.33 -28.33
CA ASP A 322 5.09 -5.49 -28.05
C ASP A 322 4.91 -6.04 -26.64
N ALA A 323 4.49 -5.20 -25.68
CA ALA A 323 4.30 -5.58 -24.28
C ALA A 323 3.16 -6.60 -24.07
N VAL A 324 2.21 -6.68 -25.01
CA VAL A 324 1.05 -7.59 -24.97
C VAL A 324 0.97 -8.46 -26.22
N ASN A 325 2.11 -8.64 -26.90
CA ASN A 325 2.17 -9.40 -28.14
C ASN A 325 1.62 -10.82 -27.95
N GLY A 326 0.81 -11.28 -28.90
CA GLY A 326 0.08 -12.54 -28.84
C GLY A 326 -1.30 -12.46 -28.14
N LEU A 327 -1.60 -11.38 -27.41
CA LEU A 327 -2.93 -11.16 -26.86
C LEU A 327 -3.79 -10.35 -27.83
N ASN A 328 -5.02 -10.81 -28.04
CA ASN A 328 -6.03 -10.06 -28.77
C ASN A 328 -7.22 -9.77 -27.86
N LYS A 329 -7.49 -8.48 -27.65
CA LYS A 329 -8.61 -8.00 -26.84
C LYS A 329 -9.95 -8.64 -27.21
N SER A 330 -10.23 -8.84 -28.51
CA SER A 330 -11.51 -9.41 -28.95
C SER A 330 -11.70 -10.89 -28.59
N LEU A 331 -10.64 -11.57 -28.16
CA LEU A 331 -10.69 -12.97 -27.72
C LEU A 331 -10.87 -13.11 -26.22
N ILE A 332 -10.77 -12.02 -25.45
CA ILE A 332 -10.98 -12.04 -24.00
C ILE A 332 -12.48 -12.25 -23.74
N GLU A 333 -12.82 -13.43 -23.23
CA GLU A 333 -14.21 -13.82 -22.99
C GLU A 333 -14.61 -13.60 -21.53
N THR A 334 -13.67 -13.93 -20.63
CA THR A 334 -13.89 -13.88 -19.18
C THR A 334 -12.70 -13.21 -18.51
N VAL A 335 -12.99 -12.23 -17.65
CA VAL A 335 -12.01 -11.64 -16.74
C VAL A 335 -12.40 -11.96 -15.31
N MET A 336 -11.52 -12.65 -14.60
CA MET A 336 -11.67 -13.03 -13.19
C MET A 336 -10.61 -12.34 -12.35
N GLU A 337 -10.99 -11.54 -11.36
CA GLU A 337 -10.05 -10.97 -10.38
C GLU A 337 -10.10 -11.70 -9.05
N ILE A 338 -8.94 -12.03 -8.49
CA ILE A 338 -8.80 -12.54 -7.12
C ILE A 338 -8.37 -11.38 -6.22
N GLY A 339 -9.28 -10.93 -5.37
CA GLY A 339 -9.07 -9.81 -4.45
C GLY A 339 -8.71 -10.28 -3.03
N SER A 340 -9.38 -9.69 -2.03
CA SER A 340 -9.03 -9.83 -0.61
C SER A 340 -9.56 -11.11 0.03
N VAL A 341 -8.91 -12.23 -0.25
CA VAL A 341 -9.32 -13.57 0.22
C VAL A 341 -8.69 -13.98 1.58
N GLY A 342 -7.82 -13.15 2.15
CA GLY A 342 -7.02 -13.47 3.34
C GLY A 342 -7.83 -13.58 4.65
N LYS A 343 -8.99 -12.93 4.72
CA LYS A 343 -9.87 -12.90 5.90
C LYS A 343 -11.17 -13.69 5.76
N GLY A 344 -11.20 -14.71 4.90
CA GLY A 344 -12.41 -15.52 4.68
C GLY A 344 -12.84 -16.40 5.86
N PHE A 345 -12.09 -16.49 6.97
CA PHE A 345 -12.42 -17.40 8.07
C PHE A 345 -13.48 -16.83 9.02
N ASP A 346 -14.66 -17.43 9.04
CA ASP A 346 -15.77 -17.09 9.94
C ASP A 346 -16.32 -18.36 10.59
N GLN A 347 -16.36 -18.41 11.93
CA GLN A 347 -16.95 -19.51 12.71
C GLN A 347 -16.49 -20.93 12.31
N GLY A 348 -15.24 -21.10 11.85
CA GLY A 348 -14.71 -22.41 11.44
C GLY A 348 -14.86 -22.73 9.94
N VAL A 349 -15.59 -21.90 9.18
CA VAL A 349 -15.81 -22.04 7.74
C VAL A 349 -15.11 -20.90 6.99
N LYS A 350 -14.33 -21.24 5.96
CA LYS A 350 -13.73 -20.25 5.06
C LYS A 350 -14.74 -19.88 3.99
N THR A 351 -15.34 -18.70 4.10
CA THR A 351 -16.33 -18.20 3.14
C THR A 351 -15.70 -17.17 2.19
N PHE A 352 -15.91 -17.35 0.89
CA PHE A 352 -15.51 -16.44 -0.18
C PHE A 352 -16.73 -15.94 -0.93
N PHE A 353 -16.68 -14.71 -1.45
CA PHE A 353 -17.78 -14.07 -2.14
C PHE A 353 -17.45 -13.78 -3.60
N ALA A 354 -18.28 -14.33 -4.50
CA ALA A 354 -18.25 -14.01 -5.92
C ALA A 354 -19.09 -12.74 -6.18
N HIS A 355 -18.42 -11.65 -6.52
CA HIS A 355 -19.00 -10.39 -6.97
C HIS A 355 -19.12 -10.40 -8.50
N THR A 356 -20.35 -10.36 -9.00
CA THR A 356 -20.64 -10.38 -10.43
C THR A 356 -21.10 -9.01 -10.91
N THR A 357 -20.87 -8.71 -12.19
CA THR A 357 -21.52 -7.56 -12.83
C THR A 357 -22.94 -7.95 -13.22
N GLY A 358 -23.93 -7.49 -12.46
CA GLY A 358 -25.34 -7.64 -12.82
C GLY A 358 -25.69 -6.70 -13.98
N VAL A 359 -25.79 -7.22 -15.20
CA VAL A 359 -26.27 -6.43 -16.33
C VAL A 359 -27.79 -6.30 -16.23
N LYS A 360 -28.27 -5.21 -15.62
CA LYS A 360 -29.69 -4.82 -15.63
C LYS A 360 -30.09 -4.11 -16.94
N HIS A 361 -29.55 -4.52 -18.09
CA HIS A 361 -29.96 -4.01 -19.39
C HIS A 361 -30.20 -5.14 -20.41
N SER A 362 -31.21 -4.93 -21.25
CA SER A 362 -31.88 -5.92 -22.09
C SER A 362 -31.33 -5.93 -23.52
N SER A 363 -30.01 -5.94 -23.69
CA SER A 363 -29.38 -6.02 -25.01
C SER A 363 -28.89 -7.44 -25.30
N LEU A 364 -28.84 -7.86 -26.57
CA LEU A 364 -28.31 -9.19 -26.97
C LEU A 364 -26.84 -9.40 -26.56
N VAL A 365 -26.08 -8.31 -26.45
CA VAL A 365 -24.70 -8.23 -25.95
C VAL A 365 -24.65 -8.52 -24.44
N ASP A 366 -25.64 -8.04 -23.70
CA ASP A 366 -25.77 -8.23 -22.24
C ASP A 366 -26.13 -9.69 -21.88
N LEU A 367 -26.88 -10.38 -22.75
CA LEU A 367 -27.27 -11.78 -22.57
C LEU A 367 -26.08 -12.75 -22.67
N LYS A 368 -25.14 -12.52 -23.59
CA LYS A 368 -23.92 -13.35 -23.70
C LYS A 368 -22.98 -13.15 -22.51
N ALA A 369 -22.79 -11.90 -22.08
CA ALA A 369 -21.98 -11.59 -20.89
C ALA A 369 -22.60 -12.18 -19.60
N SER A 370 -23.94 -12.17 -19.50
CA SER A 370 -24.68 -12.83 -18.41
C SER A 370 -24.52 -14.36 -18.40
N SER A 371 -24.52 -15.01 -19.59
CA SER A 371 -24.27 -16.46 -19.71
C SER A 371 -22.88 -16.86 -19.21
N ALA A 372 -21.82 -16.21 -19.72
CA ALA A 372 -20.44 -16.51 -19.32
C ALA A 372 -20.18 -16.24 -17.82
N THR A 373 -20.83 -15.22 -17.25
CA THR A 373 -20.77 -14.92 -15.82
C THR A 373 -21.44 -16.03 -15.00
N ASN A 374 -22.61 -16.50 -15.41
CA ASN A 374 -23.30 -17.61 -14.73
C ASN A 374 -22.50 -18.90 -14.81
N GLU A 375 -21.94 -19.24 -15.97
CA GLU A 375 -21.06 -20.39 -16.16
C GLU A 375 -19.84 -20.32 -15.24
N SER A 376 -19.24 -19.13 -15.09
CA SER A 376 -18.10 -18.93 -14.19
C SER A 376 -18.48 -19.13 -12.71
N VAL A 377 -19.65 -18.64 -12.29
CA VAL A 377 -20.15 -18.87 -10.92
C VAL A 377 -20.46 -20.36 -10.69
N THR A 378 -21.06 -21.04 -11.67
CA THR A 378 -21.29 -22.48 -11.60
C THR A 378 -19.97 -23.25 -11.53
N ALA A 379 -18.95 -22.86 -12.29
CA ALA A 379 -17.63 -23.47 -12.21
C ALA A 379 -17.00 -23.34 -10.81
N LEU A 380 -17.17 -22.18 -10.15
CA LEU A 380 -16.71 -22.00 -8.77
C LEU A 380 -17.46 -22.91 -7.78
N GLN A 381 -18.78 -23.07 -7.95
CA GLN A 381 -19.59 -23.98 -7.13
C GLN A 381 -19.16 -25.43 -7.32
N LEU A 382 -18.94 -25.86 -8.57
CA LEU A 382 -18.43 -27.20 -8.87
C LEU A 382 -17.04 -27.43 -8.27
N ALA A 383 -16.17 -26.41 -8.30
CA ALA A 383 -14.86 -26.48 -7.67
C ALA A 383 -14.98 -26.64 -6.15
N GLN A 384 -15.88 -25.90 -5.49
CA GLN A 384 -16.18 -26.09 -4.07
C GLN A 384 -16.64 -27.52 -3.77
N ASP A 385 -17.62 -28.03 -4.53
CA ASP A 385 -18.18 -29.36 -4.30
C ASP A 385 -17.13 -30.48 -4.50
N SER A 386 -16.17 -30.26 -5.41
CA SER A 386 -15.06 -31.18 -5.65
C SER A 386 -14.11 -31.36 -4.45
N LEU A 387 -14.05 -30.38 -3.54
CA LEU A 387 -13.19 -30.44 -2.35
C LEU A 387 -13.72 -31.41 -1.28
N LYS A 388 -14.99 -31.82 -1.38
CA LYS A 388 -15.66 -32.75 -0.45
C LYS A 388 -15.50 -32.34 1.02
N THR A 389 -15.49 -31.03 1.30
CA THR A 389 -15.38 -30.46 2.64
C THR A 389 -16.39 -29.34 2.83
N GLU A 390 -16.96 -29.26 4.03
CA GLU A 390 -17.82 -28.16 4.45
C GLU A 390 -17.01 -26.96 5.00
N SER A 391 -15.68 -27.09 5.09
CA SER A 391 -14.80 -26.06 5.63
C SER A 391 -14.55 -24.88 4.67
N ILE A 392 -14.97 -25.00 3.41
CA ILE A 392 -14.84 -23.96 2.38
C ILE A 392 -16.22 -23.73 1.75
N LYS A 393 -16.62 -22.46 1.68
CA LYS A 393 -17.88 -22.02 1.09
C LYS A 393 -17.62 -20.88 0.12
N ILE A 394 -18.22 -20.95 -1.06
CA ILE A 394 -18.23 -19.91 -2.08
C ILE A 394 -19.68 -19.49 -2.27
N SER A 395 -20.00 -18.25 -1.95
CA SER A 395 -21.35 -17.69 -2.13
C SER A 395 -21.34 -16.51 -3.09
N THR A 396 -22.48 -16.24 -3.72
CA THR A 396 -22.65 -14.99 -4.44
C THR A 396 -22.70 -13.81 -3.46
N ALA A 397 -22.15 -12.68 -3.89
CA ALA A 397 -22.15 -11.47 -3.09
C ALA A 397 -23.59 -10.94 -2.86
N ASN A 398 -23.78 -10.19 -1.78
CA ASN A 398 -25.08 -9.66 -1.41
C ASN A 398 -25.67 -8.77 -2.52
N ALA A 399 -26.95 -8.97 -2.85
CA ALA A 399 -27.68 -8.19 -3.85
C ALA A 399 -27.80 -6.70 -3.51
N SER A 400 -27.58 -6.31 -2.25
CA SER A 400 -27.52 -4.90 -1.83
C SER A 400 -26.24 -4.17 -2.27
N ASN A 401 -25.21 -4.90 -2.74
CA ASN A 401 -23.98 -4.29 -3.23
C ASN A 401 -24.24 -3.50 -4.52
N PRO A 402 -23.61 -2.33 -4.69
CA PRO A 402 -23.85 -1.44 -5.84
C PRO A 402 -23.27 -1.98 -7.16
N GLY A 403 -22.46 -3.03 -7.09
CA GLY A 403 -21.73 -3.64 -8.20
C GLY A 403 -20.47 -4.33 -7.69
N LEU A 404 -19.42 -4.31 -8.52
CA LEU A 404 -18.11 -4.81 -8.12
C LEU A 404 -17.45 -3.88 -7.10
N PRO A 405 -16.78 -4.42 -6.07
CA PRO A 405 -15.90 -3.64 -5.19
C PRO A 405 -14.71 -3.04 -5.94
N PRO A 406 -14.01 -2.04 -5.35
CA PRO A 406 -12.81 -1.43 -5.92
C PRO A 406 -11.81 -2.52 -6.33
N SER A 407 -11.55 -2.60 -7.63
CA SER A 407 -10.80 -3.69 -8.25
C SER A 407 -10.38 -3.30 -9.65
N SER A 408 -9.34 -3.96 -10.16
CA SER A 408 -8.81 -3.77 -11.51
C SER A 408 -9.91 -3.93 -12.58
N LEU A 409 -10.92 -4.77 -12.32
CA LEU A 409 -12.12 -4.94 -13.15
C LEU A 409 -12.87 -3.63 -13.44
N MET A 410 -12.78 -2.61 -12.59
CA MET A 410 -13.38 -1.30 -12.87
C MET A 410 -12.79 -0.66 -14.13
N ALA A 411 -11.50 -0.85 -14.40
CA ALA A 411 -10.85 -0.36 -15.62
C ALA A 411 -11.41 -1.05 -16.88
N PHE A 412 -11.58 -2.37 -16.83
CA PHE A 412 -12.17 -3.17 -17.90
C PHE A 412 -13.60 -2.72 -18.20
N LEU A 413 -14.44 -2.62 -17.17
CA LEU A 413 -15.85 -2.20 -17.33
C LEU A 413 -16.03 -0.80 -17.89
N ARG A 414 -15.16 0.14 -17.51
CA ARG A 414 -15.17 1.48 -18.10
C ARG A 414 -14.79 1.46 -19.57
N LYS A 415 -13.83 0.61 -19.96
CA LYS A 415 -13.45 0.46 -21.35
C LYS A 415 -14.57 -0.16 -22.17
N ILE A 416 -15.22 -1.19 -21.65
CA ILE A 416 -16.41 -1.84 -22.24
C ILE A 416 -17.58 -0.86 -22.43
N LYS A 417 -17.83 0.06 -21.49
CA LYS A 417 -18.84 1.11 -21.70
C LYS A 417 -18.47 2.10 -22.79
N ALA A 418 -17.18 2.33 -23.02
CA ALA A 418 -16.67 3.25 -24.05
C ALA A 418 -16.53 2.59 -25.43
N SER A 419 -16.34 1.28 -25.49
CA SER A 419 -16.25 0.47 -26.71
C SER A 419 -17.33 -0.61 -26.68
N SER A 420 -18.35 -0.54 -27.53
CA SER A 420 -19.55 -1.39 -27.60
C SER A 420 -19.30 -2.91 -27.77
N LEU A 421 -18.50 -3.54 -26.92
CA LEU A 421 -18.07 -4.94 -26.92
C LEU A 421 -18.55 -5.61 -25.63
N ALA A 422 -19.13 -6.82 -25.73
CA ALA A 422 -19.46 -7.66 -24.58
C ALA A 422 -18.20 -8.37 -24.08
N GLU A 423 -17.75 -8.04 -22.87
CA GLU A 423 -16.81 -8.85 -22.10
C GLU A 423 -17.47 -9.14 -20.74
N SER A 424 -17.34 -10.37 -20.23
CA SER A 424 -17.87 -10.75 -18.91
C SER A 424 -16.82 -10.53 -17.82
N SER A 425 -17.21 -9.96 -16.68
CA SER A 425 -16.30 -9.63 -15.58
C SER A 425 -16.79 -10.19 -14.24
N LEU A 426 -15.93 -10.92 -13.54
CA LEU A 426 -16.20 -11.57 -12.26
C LEU A 426 -15.08 -11.25 -11.26
N GLY A 427 -15.41 -10.66 -10.11
CA GLY A 427 -14.46 -10.49 -9.00
C GLY A 427 -14.73 -11.52 -7.91
N VAL A 428 -13.71 -12.24 -7.44
CA VAL A 428 -13.79 -13.12 -6.27
C VAL A 428 -13.03 -12.46 -5.13
N ILE A 429 -13.73 -12.15 -4.03
CA ILE A 429 -13.17 -11.53 -2.82
C ILE A 429 -13.48 -12.39 -1.61
#